data_AF-A0AAV9X6X6-F1
#
_entry.id   AF-A0AAV9X6X6-F1
#
_cell.length_a   1.000
_cell.length_b   1.000
_cell.length_c   1.000
_cell.angle_alpha   90.00
_cell.angle_beta   90.00
_cell.angle_gamma   90.00
#
_symmetry.space_group_name_H-M   'P 1'
#
loop_
_entity.id
_entity.type
_entity.pdbx_description
1 polymer ?
#
loop_
_entity_poly.entity_id
_entity_poly.type
_entity_poly.pdbx_seq_one_letter_code
_entity_poly.pdbx_strand_id
1 'polypeptide(L)'
;MKFLKPGRVCIITRGRYAGKKVVIVKVLDEGTKVHPFGHALVAGIERYPSKVTKRMSKKRVTKRSKVKPFIKTANFNHLMPTRYTLDMDTLKGALTADTFKEPTQREEAKKTVKKAFEERYQSGKNKWFFTPLRF
;
A
#
# COMPACT_ATOMS: atom_id res chain seq x y z
N MET A 1 -0.30 -13.17 20.88
CA MET A 1 -0.97 -13.18 19.55
C MET A 1 -0.24 -12.21 18.61
N LYS A 2 0.29 -12.68 17.46
CA LYS A 2 0.99 -11.81 16.48
C LYS A 2 -0.02 -10.91 15.75
N PHE A 3 0.17 -9.59 15.76
CA PHE A 3 -0.78 -8.60 15.20
C PHE A 3 -0.40 -8.09 13.80
N LEU A 4 0.88 -8.19 13.44
CA LEU A 4 1.37 -8.00 12.08
C LEU A 4 0.96 -9.22 11.26
N LYS A 5 -0.06 -9.05 10.44
CA LYS A 5 -0.63 -10.07 9.57
C LYS A 5 -0.88 -9.46 8.20
N PRO A 6 -0.94 -10.27 7.13
CA PRO A 6 -1.44 -9.81 5.84
C PRO A 6 -2.79 -9.10 5.99
N GLY A 7 -2.97 -7.98 5.29
CA GLY A 7 -4.15 -7.13 5.39
C GLY A 7 -4.13 -6.11 6.52
N ARG A 8 -3.14 -6.15 7.43
CA ARG A 8 -2.98 -5.10 8.43
C ARG A 8 -2.49 -3.81 7.76
N VAL A 9 -3.11 -2.69 8.12
CA VAL A 9 -2.68 -1.37 7.66
C VAL A 9 -1.63 -0.82 8.62
N CYS A 10 -0.57 -0.27 8.06
CA CYS A 10 0.54 0.35 8.79
C CYS A 10 0.87 1.72 8.19
N ILE A 11 1.63 2.52 8.95
CA ILE A 11 2.23 3.77 8.48
C ILE A 11 3.74 3.58 8.43
N ILE A 12 4.39 4.01 7.36
CA ILE A 12 5.86 3.99 7.30
C ILE A 12 6.41 5.14 8.13
N THR A 13 7.37 4.85 9.02
CA THR A 13 8.00 5.86 9.88
C THR A 13 9.31 6.42 9.31
N ARG A 14 10.01 5.67 8.44
CA ARG A 14 11.34 6.07 7.91
C ARG A 14 11.49 5.93 6.39
N GLY A 15 12.39 6.76 5.82
CA GLY A 15 12.78 6.76 4.41
C GLY A 15 11.84 7.56 3.49
N ARG A 16 12.03 7.44 2.16
CA ARG A 16 11.29 8.22 1.14
C ARG A 16 9.77 8.22 1.28
N TYR A 17 9.19 7.14 1.80
CA TYR A 17 7.75 6.98 1.95
C TYR A 17 7.27 7.17 3.40
N ALA A 18 8.03 7.86 4.25
CA ALA A 18 7.61 8.21 5.60
C ALA A 18 6.26 8.95 5.60
N GLY A 19 5.41 8.63 6.58
CA GLY A 19 4.05 9.15 6.71
C GLY A 19 3.03 8.56 5.70
N LYS A 20 3.46 7.67 4.80
CA LYS A 20 2.56 7.01 3.85
C LYS A 20 1.92 5.77 4.47
N LYS A 21 0.64 5.56 4.15
CA LYS A 21 -0.17 4.41 4.56
C LYS A 21 0.11 3.25 3.63
N VAL A 22 0.28 2.08 4.24
CA VAL A 22 0.58 0.83 3.54
C VAL A 22 -0.26 -0.30 4.09
N VAL A 23 -0.49 -1.31 3.26
CA VAL A 23 -1.03 -2.61 3.67
C VAL A 23 0.09 -3.63 3.60
N ILE A 24 0.16 -4.49 4.62
CA ILE A 24 1.05 -5.64 4.61
C ILE A 24 0.46 -6.70 3.68
N VAL A 25 1.21 -7.08 2.65
CA VAL A 25 0.82 -8.14 1.71
C VAL A 25 1.36 -9.49 2.15
N LYS A 26 2.64 -9.52 2.54
CA LYS A 26 3.31 -10.73 3.04
C LYS A 26 4.18 -10.37 4.23
N VAL A 27 4.13 -11.21 5.26
CA VAL A 27 4.95 -11.12 6.48
C VAL A 27 6.08 -12.15 6.36
N LEU A 28 7.31 -11.74 6.69
CA LEU A 28 8.51 -12.58 6.70
C LEU A 28 9.21 -12.35 8.04
N ASP A 29 8.82 -13.13 9.06
CA ASP A 29 9.27 -12.94 10.44
C ASP A 29 10.73 -13.39 10.65
N GLU A 30 11.15 -14.47 10.00
CA GLU A 30 12.46 -15.11 10.19
C GLU A 30 13.57 -14.48 9.32
N GLY A 31 13.23 -13.47 8.52
CA GLY A 31 14.16 -12.86 7.57
C GLY A 31 14.40 -13.70 6.32
N THR A 32 15.27 -13.19 5.44
CA THR A 32 15.71 -13.86 4.21
C THR A 32 17.21 -13.66 4.05
N LYS A 33 17.85 -14.40 3.14
CA LYS A 33 19.29 -14.22 2.83
C LYS A 33 19.67 -12.77 2.48
N VAL A 34 18.76 -12.03 1.84
CA VAL A 34 18.97 -10.62 1.44
C VAL A 34 18.70 -9.66 2.60
N HIS A 35 17.76 -10.01 3.47
CA HIS A 35 17.35 -9.19 4.61
C HIS A 35 17.28 -10.07 5.87
N PRO A 36 18.35 -10.14 6.68
CA PRO A 36 18.46 -11.07 7.82
C PRO A 36 17.63 -10.66 9.05
N PHE A 37 16.62 -9.82 8.87
CA PHE A 37 15.75 -9.30 9.92
C PHE A 37 14.28 -9.46 9.53
N GLY A 38 13.39 -9.45 10.52
CA GLY A 38 11.94 -9.48 10.29
C GLY A 38 11.44 -8.31 9.44
N HIS A 39 10.74 -8.61 8.35
CA HIS A 39 10.25 -7.61 7.42
C HIS A 39 8.92 -8.00 6.78
N ALA A 40 8.26 -7.03 6.17
CA ALA A 40 7.06 -7.23 5.37
C ALA A 40 7.25 -6.73 3.94
N LEU A 41 6.59 -7.42 3.01
CA LEU A 41 6.30 -6.87 1.69
C LEU A 41 5.04 -6.00 1.82
N VAL A 42 5.17 -4.73 1.50
CA VAL A 42 4.09 -3.74 1.66
C VAL A 42 3.71 -3.11 0.34
N ALA A 43 2.41 -2.88 0.17
CA ALA A 43 1.84 -2.06 -0.90
C ALA A 43 1.28 -0.77 -0.30
N GLY A 44 1.62 0.36 -0.89
CA GLY A 44 1.32 1.67 -0.31
C GLY A 44 0.89 2.71 -1.31
N ILE A 45 0.42 3.85 -0.79
CA ILE A 45 0.00 4.99 -1.61
C ILE A 45 1.08 6.08 -1.54
N GLU A 46 1.73 6.38 -2.67
CA GLU A 46 2.68 7.49 -2.77
C GLU A 46 1.93 8.81 -2.93
N ARG A 47 1.02 8.85 -3.92
CA ARG A 47 0.13 9.98 -4.20
C ARG A 47 -1.31 9.58 -3.96
N TYR A 48 -1.91 10.19 -2.94
CA TYR A 48 -3.30 9.98 -2.55
C TYR A 48 -4.27 10.60 -3.56
N PRO A 49 -5.49 10.02 -3.68
CA PRO A 49 -6.56 10.67 -4.41
C PRO A 49 -6.92 12.00 -3.71
N SER A 50 -7.29 13.00 -4.50
CA SER A 50 -7.65 14.31 -3.99
C SER A 50 -9.16 14.41 -3.74
N LYS A 51 -9.56 15.24 -2.77
CA LYS A 51 -10.98 15.47 -2.45
C LYS A 51 -11.79 15.81 -3.70
N VAL A 52 -12.89 15.09 -3.91
CA VAL A 52 -13.87 15.31 -4.97
C VAL A 52 -15.09 16.03 -4.39
N THR A 53 -15.67 16.97 -5.15
CA THR A 53 -16.86 17.72 -4.75
C THR A 53 -17.93 17.62 -5.85
N LYS A 54 -19.21 17.76 -5.47
CA LYS A 54 -20.37 17.62 -6.38
C LYS A 54 -20.30 18.49 -7.64
N ARG A 55 -19.70 19.68 -7.57
CA ARG A 55 -19.59 20.64 -8.69
C ARG A 55 -18.57 20.26 -9.77
N MET A 56 -17.77 19.21 -9.56
CA MET A 56 -16.69 18.85 -10.49
C MET A 56 -17.22 18.09 -11.71
N SER A 57 -16.65 18.39 -12.89
CA SER A 57 -16.92 17.62 -14.11
C SER A 57 -16.36 16.20 -14.04
N LYS A 58 -16.97 15.26 -14.77
CA LYS A 58 -16.54 13.85 -14.82
C LYS A 58 -15.03 13.70 -15.12
N LYS A 59 -14.50 14.50 -16.06
CA LYS A 59 -13.06 14.52 -16.40
C LYS A 59 -12.16 14.94 -15.22
N ARG A 60 -12.61 15.90 -14.39
CA ARG A 60 -11.86 16.34 -13.20
C ARG A 60 -11.95 15.31 -12.08
N VAL A 61 -13.10 14.65 -11.93
CA VAL A 61 -13.31 13.56 -10.96
C VAL A 61 -12.37 12.40 -11.25
N THR A 62 -12.29 11.93 -12.49
CA THR A 62 -11.40 10.81 -12.86
C THR A 62 -9.94 11.16 -12.62
N LYS A 63 -9.48 12.37 -13.01
CA LYS A 63 -8.09 12.81 -12.76
C LYS A 63 -7.75 12.89 -11.27
N ARG A 64 -8.67 13.35 -10.42
CA ARG A 64 -8.46 13.48 -8.96
C ARG A 64 -8.56 12.16 -8.21
N SER A 65 -9.26 11.17 -8.77
CA SER A 65 -9.42 9.84 -8.17
C SER A 65 -8.24 8.91 -8.47
N LYS A 66 -7.30 9.32 -9.34
CA LYS A 66 -6.11 8.53 -9.66
C LYS A 66 -5.21 8.38 -8.44
N VAL A 67 -4.70 7.16 -8.25
CA VAL A 67 -3.76 6.82 -7.18
C VAL A 67 -2.41 6.47 -7.79
N LYS A 68 -1.31 6.93 -7.17
CA LYS A 68 0.04 6.43 -7.49
C LYS A 68 0.48 5.48 -6.38
N PRO A 69 0.50 4.15 -6.62
CA PRO A 69 0.97 3.21 -5.61
C PRO A 69 2.49 3.10 -5.62
N PHE A 70 3.02 2.51 -4.56
CA PHE A 70 4.37 1.98 -4.49
C PHE A 70 4.37 0.61 -3.83
N ILE A 71 5.43 -0.15 -4.07
CA ILE A 71 5.68 -1.46 -3.47
C ILE A 71 7.05 -1.39 -2.81
N LYS A 72 7.21 -2.01 -1.63
CA LYS A 72 8.47 -1.94 -0.88
C LYS A 72 8.61 -3.12 0.07
N THR A 73 9.86 -3.54 0.29
CA THR A 73 10.22 -4.36 1.44
C THR A 73 10.57 -3.46 2.62
N ALA A 74 9.86 -3.62 3.74
CA ALA A 74 9.99 -2.77 4.91
C ALA A 74 10.28 -3.59 6.17
N ASN A 75 11.35 -3.23 6.88
CA ASN A 75 11.63 -3.73 8.23
C ASN A 75 10.47 -3.35 9.17
N PHE A 76 10.09 -4.24 10.10
CA PHE A 76 9.04 -3.97 11.08
C PHE A 76 9.31 -2.75 11.95
N ASN A 77 10.56 -2.45 12.29
CA ASN A 77 10.93 -1.26 13.05
C ASN A 77 10.60 0.06 12.32
N HIS A 78 10.42 -0.01 10.99
CA HIS A 78 10.06 1.12 10.15
C HIS A 78 8.56 1.20 9.85
N LEU A 79 7.76 0.36 10.51
CA LEU A 79 6.31 0.30 10.38
C LEU A 79 5.65 0.60 11.72
N MET A 80 4.77 1.60 11.73
CA MET A 80 3.84 1.82 12.82
C MET A 80 2.55 1.05 12.52
N PRO A 81 2.25 -0.05 13.25
CA PRO A 81 1.01 -0.79 13.06
C PRO A 81 -0.19 0.07 13.45
N THR A 82 -1.31 -0.10 12.76
CA THR A 82 -2.56 0.60 13.09
C THR A 82 -3.67 -0.39 13.39
N ARG A 83 -4.75 0.06 14.03
CA ARG A 83 -5.94 -0.78 14.25
C ARG A 83 -6.63 -1.22 12.95
N TYR A 84 -6.43 -0.49 11.86
CA TYR A 84 -7.15 -0.69 10.61
C TYR A 84 -6.67 -1.93 9.85
N THR A 85 -7.60 -2.52 9.11
CA THR A 85 -7.35 -3.60 8.17
C THR A 85 -7.86 -3.21 6.79
N LEU A 86 -7.24 -3.80 5.77
CA LEU A 86 -7.63 -3.72 4.39
C LEU A 86 -7.71 -5.16 3.88
N ASP A 87 -8.77 -5.44 3.14
CA ASP A 87 -9.03 -6.78 2.65
C ASP A 87 -8.04 -7.14 1.56
N MET A 88 -7.58 -8.38 1.57
CA MET A 88 -6.44 -8.83 0.79
C MET A 88 -6.82 -9.58 -0.49
N ASP A 89 -8.11 -9.85 -0.72
CA ASP A 89 -8.55 -10.74 -1.81
C ASP A 89 -8.02 -10.32 -3.18
N THR A 90 -7.87 -9.02 -3.46
CA THR A 90 -7.34 -8.50 -4.73
C THR A 90 -5.83 -8.27 -4.76
N LEU A 91 -5.15 -8.37 -3.61
CA LEU A 91 -3.71 -8.10 -3.46
C LEU A 91 -2.91 -9.34 -3.08
N LYS A 92 -3.59 -10.45 -2.80
CA LYS A 92 -2.97 -11.75 -2.50
C LYS A 92 -2.24 -12.25 -3.75
N GLY A 93 -0.96 -12.53 -3.61
CA GLY A 93 -0.11 -12.98 -4.72
C GLY A 93 0.42 -11.87 -5.63
N ALA A 94 -0.05 -10.62 -5.48
CA ALA A 94 0.43 -9.49 -6.30
C ALA A 94 1.89 -9.11 -6.01
N LEU A 95 2.41 -9.45 -4.83
CA LEU A 95 3.80 -9.23 -4.43
C LEU A 95 4.44 -10.51 -3.94
N THR A 96 5.50 -10.92 -4.60
CA THR A 96 6.42 -11.98 -4.17
C THR A 96 7.81 -11.39 -3.95
N ALA A 97 8.74 -12.19 -3.41
CA ALA A 97 10.12 -11.75 -3.24
C ALA A 97 10.79 -11.51 -4.61
N ASP A 98 10.43 -12.30 -5.63
CA ASP A 98 11.00 -12.19 -6.97
C ASP A 98 10.55 -10.93 -7.71
N THR A 99 9.35 -10.41 -7.41
CA THR A 99 8.85 -9.14 -7.94
C THR A 99 9.84 -7.98 -7.74
N PHE A 100 10.73 -8.07 -6.75
CA PHE A 100 11.71 -7.05 -6.46
C PHE A 100 13.05 -7.23 -7.20
N LYS A 101 13.30 -8.31 -7.92
CA LYS A 101 14.55 -8.51 -8.66
C LYS A 101 14.54 -7.71 -9.97
N GLU A 102 13.49 -7.86 -10.77
CA GLU A 102 13.40 -7.26 -12.10
C GLU A 102 12.58 -5.96 -12.14
N PRO A 103 13.05 -4.90 -12.81
CA PRO A 103 12.31 -3.64 -12.94
C PRO A 103 10.94 -3.79 -13.62
N THR A 104 10.84 -4.64 -14.64
CA THR A 104 9.60 -4.90 -15.39
C THR A 104 8.52 -5.49 -14.50
N GLN A 105 8.87 -6.49 -13.68
CA GLN A 105 7.95 -7.10 -12.71
C GLN A 105 7.48 -6.10 -11.65
N ARG A 106 8.36 -5.17 -11.22
CA ARG A 106 7.97 -4.09 -10.30
C ARG A 106 6.93 -3.16 -10.92
N GLU A 107 7.02 -2.89 -12.22
CA GLU A 107 6.05 -2.04 -12.91
C GLU A 107 4.70 -2.73 -13.08
N GLU A 108 4.70 -4.01 -13.43
CA GLU A 108 3.49 -4.83 -13.54
C GLU A 108 2.77 -4.94 -12.20
N ALA A 109 3.49 -5.26 -11.12
CA ALA A 109 2.91 -5.30 -9.78
C ALA A 109 2.32 -3.95 -9.36
N LYS A 110 2.97 -2.83 -9.68
CA LYS A 110 2.41 -1.49 -9.43
C LYS A 110 1.13 -1.24 -10.23
N LYS A 111 1.01 -1.73 -11.47
CA LYS A 111 -0.22 -1.61 -12.28
C LYS A 111 -1.37 -2.40 -11.63
N THR A 112 -1.10 -3.62 -11.17
CA THR A 112 -2.09 -4.45 -10.45
C THR A 112 -2.55 -3.79 -9.15
N VAL A 113 -1.61 -3.33 -8.32
CA VAL A 113 -1.92 -2.63 -7.06
C VAL A 113 -2.69 -1.34 -7.33
N LYS A 114 -2.35 -0.60 -8.39
CA LYS A 114 -3.05 0.64 -8.77
C LYS A 114 -4.52 0.36 -9.06
N LYS A 115 -4.80 -0.65 -9.90
CA LYS A 115 -6.17 -1.02 -10.27
C LYS A 115 -6.99 -1.39 -9.02
N ALA A 116 -6.45 -2.25 -8.16
CA ALA A 116 -7.11 -2.65 -6.92
C ALA A 116 -7.39 -1.47 -5.97
N PHE A 117 -6.45 -0.52 -5.83
CA PHE A 117 -6.64 0.66 -5.00
C PHE A 117 -7.65 1.65 -5.58
N GLU A 118 -7.65 1.86 -6.90
CA GLU A 118 -8.61 2.75 -7.56
C GLU A 118 -10.04 2.19 -7.50
N GLU A 119 -10.23 0.90 -7.73
CA GLU A 119 -11.53 0.22 -7.59
C GLU A 119 -12.06 0.32 -6.14
N ARG A 120 -11.19 0.05 -5.15
CA ARG A 120 -11.59 0.15 -3.74
C ARG A 120 -11.90 1.58 -3.33
N TYR A 121 -11.16 2.58 -3.81
CA TYR A 121 -11.46 3.99 -3.55
C TYR A 121 -12.83 4.39 -4.13
N GLN A 122 -13.14 3.96 -5.36
CA GLN A 122 -14.43 4.23 -6.01
C GLN A 122 -15.61 3.59 -5.27
N SER A 123 -15.41 2.42 -4.65
CA SER A 123 -16.43 1.78 -3.79
C SER A 123 -16.71 2.53 -2.48
N GLY A 124 -15.94 3.56 -2.15
CA GLY A 124 -16.11 4.33 -0.91
C GLY A 124 -15.60 3.64 0.37
N LYS A 125 -15.02 2.44 0.25
CA LYS A 125 -14.49 1.66 1.37
C LYS A 125 -13.13 2.21 1.85
N ASN A 126 -12.79 1.95 3.11
CA ASN A 126 -11.50 2.30 3.74
C ASN A 126 -11.10 3.78 3.57
N LYS A 127 -12.05 4.71 3.76
CA LYS A 127 -11.83 6.17 3.64
C LYS A 127 -10.58 6.68 4.36
N TRP A 128 -10.29 6.13 5.55
CA TRP A 128 -9.07 6.49 6.28
C TRP A 128 -7.79 6.13 5.52
N PHE A 129 -7.73 4.97 4.85
CA PHE A 129 -6.54 4.55 4.09
C PHE A 129 -6.22 5.50 2.93
N PHE A 130 -7.25 5.97 2.22
CA PHE A 130 -7.10 6.86 1.06
C PHE A 130 -6.99 8.35 1.41
N THR A 131 -7.15 8.71 2.68
CA THR A 131 -6.95 10.09 3.14
C THR A 131 -5.50 10.27 3.60
N PRO A 132 -4.77 11.32 3.15
CA PRO A 132 -3.40 11.53 3.61
C PRO A 132 -3.35 11.79 5.13
N LEU A 133 -2.29 11.30 5.78
CA LEU A 133 -1.96 11.68 7.16
C LEU A 133 -1.42 13.11 7.15
N ARG A 134 -1.88 13.95 8.07
CA ARG A 134 -1.35 15.30 8.31
C ARG A 134 -0.47 15.25 9.55
N PHE A 135 0.78 15.66 9.41
CA PHE A 135 1.80 15.74 10.44
C PHE A 135 2.81 16.81 10.03
#